data_AF-A0A6A0QXK8-F1
#
_entry.id   AF-A0A6A0QXK8-F1
#
_cell.length_a   1.000
_cell.length_b   1.000
_cell.length_c   1.000
_cell.angle_alpha   90.00
_cell.angle_beta   90.00
_cell.angle_gamma   90.00
#
_symmetry.space_group_name_H-M   'P 1'
#
loop_
_entity.id
_entity.type
_entity.pdbx_description
1 polymer ?
#
loop_
_entity_poly.entity_id
_entity_poly.type
_entity_poly.pdbx_seq_one_letter_code
_entity_poly.pdbx_strand_id
1 'polypeptide(L)'
;MRYGHVMYQSDTTRQRVATTAIEPGPKRRHAARVVQFSKDPDFLLSLDRVALDAHGVRTIATSVCTDFGIPLPVFKFHARRSPYTGACERPRSSWVELLGESKVMSNEANGWGALPVDGAIRLGRSTTAMTLAHELAHHAVFHLDPPNTPAHGRLWVLRFDQTGFLVGEAI
;
A
#
# COMPACT_ATOMS: atom_id res chain seq x y z
N MET A 1 -14.89 -1.88 23.47
CA MET A 1 -15.11 -2.35 22.08
C MET A 1 -14.13 -3.46 21.79
N ARG A 2 -14.62 -4.71 21.69
CA ARG A 2 -13.81 -5.87 21.28
C ARG A 2 -13.88 -5.94 19.77
N TYR A 3 -12.76 -5.73 19.08
CA TYR A 3 -12.67 -6.02 17.65
C TYR A 3 -12.72 -7.54 17.49
N GLY A 4 -13.84 -8.04 16.98
CA GLY A 4 -13.99 -9.45 16.64
C GLY A 4 -12.99 -9.81 15.55
N HIS A 5 -12.08 -10.74 15.85
CA HIS A 5 -11.28 -11.43 14.86
C HIS A 5 -12.22 -12.25 13.98
N VAL A 6 -12.59 -11.70 12.82
CA VAL A 6 -13.15 -12.51 11.74
C VAL A 6 -11.98 -13.27 11.13
N MET A 7 -11.81 -14.53 11.56
CA MET A 7 -10.89 -15.48 10.94
C MET A 7 -11.51 -15.91 9.61
N TYR A 8 -11.21 -15.20 8.52
CA TYR A 8 -11.40 -15.74 7.18
C TYR A 8 -10.31 -16.80 6.95
N GLN A 9 -10.65 -18.07 7.17
CA GLN A 9 -9.88 -19.18 6.64
C GLN A 9 -10.22 -19.32 5.15
N SER A 10 -9.54 -18.57 4.29
CA SER A 10 -9.53 -18.84 2.86
C SER A 10 -8.43 -19.87 2.57
N ASP A 11 -8.86 -21.12 2.36
CA ASP A 11 -8.01 -22.24 1.94
C ASP A 11 -7.68 -22.15 0.43
N THR A 12 -7.26 -20.96 0.01
CA THR A 12 -6.71 -20.70 -1.32
C THR A 12 -5.21 -20.69 -1.18
N THR A 13 -4.54 -21.71 -1.72
CA THR A 13 -3.09 -21.70 -1.90
C THR A 13 -2.72 -20.43 -2.67
N ARG A 14 -2.19 -19.42 -1.96
CA ARG A 14 -1.76 -18.17 -2.58
C ARG A 14 -0.71 -18.50 -3.63
N GLN A 15 -0.88 -17.98 -4.83
CA GLN A 15 0.13 -18.08 -5.86
C GLN A 15 1.37 -17.32 -5.38
N ARG A 16 2.45 -18.05 -5.10
CA ARG A 16 3.75 -17.43 -4.82
C ARG A 16 4.28 -16.78 -6.09
N VAL A 17 4.80 -15.57 -5.96
CA VAL A 17 5.42 -14.84 -7.07
C VAL A 17 6.93 -14.97 -7.03
N ALA A 18 7.56 -14.94 -8.20
CA ALA A 18 9.01 -14.94 -8.29
C ALA A 18 9.59 -13.66 -7.67
N THR A 19 10.71 -13.79 -6.98
CA THR A 19 11.40 -12.69 -6.32
C THR A 19 12.87 -12.63 -6.67
N THR A 20 13.50 -11.49 -6.43
CA THR A 20 14.95 -11.32 -6.57
C THR A 20 15.51 -10.71 -5.30
N ALA A 21 16.59 -11.28 -4.76
CA ALA A 21 17.30 -10.68 -3.64
C ALA A 21 17.87 -9.31 -4.07
N ILE A 22 17.79 -8.33 -3.17
CA ILE A 22 18.34 -7.00 -3.38
C ILE A 22 19.04 -6.52 -2.11
N GLU A 23 20.07 -5.71 -2.28
CA GLU A 23 20.75 -5.08 -1.14
C GLU A 23 19.79 -4.22 -0.31
N PRO A 24 20.03 -4.08 1.00
CA PRO A 24 19.27 -3.18 1.83
C PRO A 24 19.31 -1.74 1.31
N GLY A 25 18.14 -1.09 1.31
CA GLY A 25 18.00 0.29 0.87
C GLY A 25 18.47 1.34 1.87
N PRO A 26 18.33 2.64 1.53
CA PRO A 26 18.58 3.72 2.48
C PRO A 26 17.63 3.66 3.68
N LYS A 27 18.03 4.26 4.80
CA LYS A 27 17.18 4.39 5.98
C LYS A 27 15.83 5.04 5.62
N ARG A 28 14.74 4.30 5.83
CA ARG A 28 13.38 4.77 5.55
C ARG A 28 12.98 5.89 6.52
N ARG A 29 12.34 6.93 5.99
CA ARG A 29 11.92 8.12 6.77
C ARG A 29 11.03 7.81 7.97
N HIS A 30 10.26 6.71 7.90
CA HIS A 30 9.29 6.33 8.93
C HIS A 30 9.73 5.14 9.78
N ALA A 31 11.00 4.72 9.69
CA ALA A 31 11.51 3.56 10.41
C ALA A 31 11.29 3.63 11.94
N ALA A 32 11.52 4.79 12.56
CA ALA A 32 11.30 4.96 14.00
C ALA A 32 9.84 4.70 14.43
N ARG A 33 8.87 5.08 13.60
CA ARG A 33 7.45 4.83 13.88
C ARG A 33 7.08 3.36 13.72
N VAL A 34 7.64 2.70 12.69
CA VAL A 34 7.46 1.26 12.48
C VAL A 34 8.02 0.51 13.68
N VAL A 35 9.25 0.80 14.11
CA VAL A 35 9.86 0.19 15.30
C VAL A 35 9.02 0.42 16.56
N GLN A 36 8.42 1.60 16.71
CA GLN A 36 7.65 1.93 17.91
C GLN A 36 6.26 1.27 17.96
N PHE A 37 5.58 1.11 16.82
CA PHE A 37 4.15 0.76 16.78
C PHE A 37 3.83 -0.54 16.06
N SER A 38 4.74 -1.09 15.26
CA SER A 38 4.56 -2.37 14.58
C SER A 38 4.60 -3.50 15.59
N LYS A 39 3.83 -4.56 15.32
CA LYS A 39 3.91 -5.81 16.08
C LYS A 39 5.15 -6.64 15.74
N ASP A 40 5.67 -6.49 14.52
CA ASP A 40 6.83 -7.23 14.02
C ASP A 40 7.67 -6.37 13.05
N PRO A 41 8.41 -5.38 13.58
CA PRO A 41 9.20 -4.47 12.75
C PRO A 41 10.33 -5.19 12.02
N ASP A 42 10.89 -6.26 12.60
CA ASP A 42 12.01 -7.01 12.00
C ASP A 42 11.55 -7.78 10.76
N PHE A 43 10.37 -8.40 10.82
CA PHE A 43 9.76 -9.01 9.64
C PHE A 43 9.54 -7.97 8.54
N LEU A 44 8.96 -6.81 8.85
CA LEU A 44 8.76 -5.75 7.84
C LEU A 44 10.09 -5.28 7.22
N LEU A 45 11.17 -5.19 8.01
CA LEU A 45 12.49 -4.83 7.51
C LEU A 45 13.09 -5.93 6.62
N SER A 46 12.77 -7.20 6.87
CA SER A 46 13.23 -8.31 6.03
C SER A 46 12.68 -8.22 4.60
N LEU A 47 11.46 -7.69 4.43
CA LEU A 47 10.83 -7.47 3.12
C LEU A 47 11.58 -6.44 2.26
N ASP A 48 12.49 -5.66 2.83
CA ASP A 48 13.26 -4.68 2.07
C ASP A 48 14.43 -5.30 1.28
N ARG A 49 14.73 -6.58 1.55
CA ARG A 49 15.76 -7.38 0.86
C ARG A 49 15.23 -8.19 -0.31
N VAL A 50 13.94 -8.04 -0.61
CA VAL A 50 13.24 -8.79 -1.64
C VAL A 50 12.62 -7.82 -2.63
N ALA A 51 12.96 -7.97 -3.90
CA ALA A 51 12.42 -7.18 -5.01
C ALA A 51 11.42 -7.98 -5.84
N LEU A 52 10.44 -7.25 -6.35
CA LEU A 52 9.33 -7.71 -7.19
C LEU A 52 9.36 -6.94 -8.51
N ASP A 53 9.00 -7.62 -9.60
CA ASP A 53 8.71 -6.97 -10.87
C ASP A 53 7.26 -6.47 -10.94
N ALA A 54 6.92 -5.82 -12.05
CA ALA A 54 5.58 -5.29 -12.26
C ALA A 54 4.47 -6.36 -12.27
N HIS A 55 4.77 -7.59 -12.68
CA HIS A 55 3.80 -8.68 -12.68
C HIS A 55 3.56 -9.18 -11.26
N GLY A 56 4.63 -9.49 -10.51
CA GLY A 56 4.57 -9.89 -9.11
C GLY A 56 3.85 -8.86 -8.25
N VAL A 57 4.13 -7.57 -8.45
CA VAL A 57 3.42 -6.46 -7.77
C VAL A 57 1.90 -6.55 -8.00
N ARG A 58 1.45 -6.71 -9.25
CA ARG A 58 0.01 -6.76 -9.57
C ARG A 58 -0.66 -7.99 -8.97
N THR A 59 -0.01 -9.15 -9.05
CA THR A 59 -0.52 -10.41 -8.50
C THR A 59 -0.70 -10.32 -6.98
N ILE A 60 0.35 -9.90 -6.26
CA ILE A 60 0.27 -9.72 -4.80
C ILE A 60 -0.79 -8.67 -4.44
N ALA A 61 -0.76 -7.50 -5.08
CA ALA A 61 -1.70 -6.42 -4.77
C ALA A 61 -3.17 -6.84 -4.99
N THR A 62 -3.44 -7.68 -5.99
CA THR A 62 -4.79 -8.23 -6.22
C THR A 62 -5.25 -9.08 -5.06
N SER A 63 -4.39 -9.98 -4.56
CA SER A 63 -4.71 -10.79 -3.37
C SER A 63 -4.93 -9.90 -2.15
N VAL A 64 -4.01 -8.96 -1.89
CA VAL A 64 -4.11 -8.06 -0.74
C VAL A 64 -5.39 -7.23 -0.79
N CYS A 65 -5.66 -6.56 -1.91
CA CYS A 65 -6.88 -5.76 -2.06
C CYS A 65 -8.16 -6.60 -1.91
N THR A 66 -8.15 -7.85 -2.39
CA THR A 66 -9.27 -8.79 -2.19
C THR A 66 -9.47 -9.11 -0.71
N ASP A 67 -8.41 -9.40 0.03
CA ASP A 67 -8.48 -9.69 1.48
C ASP A 67 -9.01 -8.52 2.30
N PHE A 68 -8.67 -7.29 1.89
CA PHE A 68 -9.17 -6.07 2.51
C PHE A 68 -10.58 -5.69 2.04
N GLY A 69 -11.11 -6.31 0.98
CA GLY A 69 -12.39 -5.94 0.37
C GLY A 69 -12.37 -4.55 -0.26
N ILE A 70 -11.23 -4.12 -0.82
CA ILE A 70 -11.05 -2.79 -1.43
C ILE A 70 -10.70 -2.90 -2.92
N PRO A 71 -11.01 -1.87 -3.74
CA PRO A 71 -10.64 -1.86 -5.16
C PRO A 71 -9.13 -1.93 -5.39
N LEU A 72 -8.72 -2.57 -6.50
CA LEU A 72 -7.31 -2.58 -6.93
C LEU A 72 -6.90 -1.20 -7.47
N PRO A 73 -5.79 -0.59 -7.01
CA PRO A 73 -5.35 0.70 -7.53
C PRO A 73 -4.80 0.58 -8.95
N VAL A 74 -4.82 1.71 -9.67
CA VAL A 74 -4.08 1.81 -10.94
C VAL A 74 -2.58 1.86 -10.66
N PHE A 75 -1.84 0.87 -11.17
CA PHE A 75 -0.38 0.87 -11.06
C PHE A 75 0.31 1.61 -12.20
N LYS A 76 1.22 2.51 -11.85
CA LYS A 76 2.11 3.26 -12.77
C LYS A 76 3.57 2.91 -12.47
N PHE A 77 4.25 2.24 -13.40
CA PHE A 77 5.64 1.80 -13.21
C PHE A 77 6.63 2.69 -13.96
N HIS A 78 7.64 3.20 -13.27
CA HIS A 78 8.62 4.14 -13.81
C HIS A 78 10.04 3.54 -13.80
N ALA A 79 10.75 3.62 -14.93
CA ALA A 79 12.08 3.04 -15.08
C ALA A 79 13.16 3.71 -14.20
N ARG A 80 13.02 5.02 -13.92
CA ARG A 80 14.01 5.81 -13.18
C ARG A 80 13.73 5.90 -11.67
N ARG A 81 12.64 5.28 -11.20
CA ARG A 81 12.25 5.34 -9.79
C ARG A 81 12.98 4.25 -9.02
N SER A 82 13.53 4.63 -7.87
CA SER A 82 14.23 3.71 -6.96
C SER A 82 13.27 2.61 -6.46
N PRO A 83 13.74 1.36 -6.31
CA PRO A 83 12.95 0.25 -5.75
C PRO A 83 12.43 0.51 -4.33
N TYR A 84 13.06 1.44 -3.61
CA TYR A 84 12.74 1.79 -2.22
C TYR A 84 11.74 2.95 -2.10
N THR A 85 11.20 3.42 -3.23
CA THR A 85 10.33 4.61 -3.27
C THR A 85 9.04 4.35 -4.01
N GLY A 86 7.91 4.56 -3.33
CA GLY A 86 6.59 4.56 -3.93
C GLY A 86 5.90 5.92 -3.81
N ALA A 87 4.68 5.98 -4.34
CA ALA A 87 3.72 7.03 -4.01
C ALA A 87 2.30 6.51 -4.25
N CYS A 88 1.47 6.58 -3.23
CA CYS A 88 0.04 6.29 -3.31
C CYS A 88 -0.78 7.56 -3.51
N GLU A 89 -1.70 7.52 -4.46
CA GLU A 89 -2.70 8.54 -4.74
C GLU A 89 -4.06 8.05 -4.22
N ARG A 90 -4.72 8.92 -3.47
CA ARG A 90 -6.03 8.66 -2.85
C ARG A 90 -7.14 8.56 -3.93
N PRO A 91 -8.13 7.66 -3.76
CA PRO A 91 -9.30 7.58 -4.63
C PRO A 91 -10.09 8.89 -4.64
N ARG A 92 -10.76 9.18 -5.76
CA ARG A 92 -11.58 10.38 -5.93
C ARG A 92 -12.67 10.49 -4.86
N SER A 93 -13.31 9.38 -4.49
CA SER A 93 -14.35 9.35 -3.46
C SER A 93 -13.86 9.89 -2.11
N SER A 94 -12.66 9.51 -1.69
CA SER A 94 -12.06 10.00 -0.43
C SER A 94 -11.70 11.49 -0.51
N TRP A 95 -11.37 12.02 -1.68
CA TRP A 95 -11.24 13.47 -1.87
C TRP A 95 -12.57 14.22 -1.77
N VAL A 96 -13.65 13.64 -2.31
CA VAL A 96 -15.00 14.19 -2.19
C VAL A 96 -15.44 14.25 -0.73
N GLU A 97 -15.14 13.21 0.05
CA GLU A 97 -15.43 13.19 1.48
C GLU A 97 -14.65 14.27 2.26
N LEU A 98 -13.39 14.53 1.88
CA LEU A 98 -12.55 15.54 2.52
C LEU A 98 -12.95 16.98 2.20
N LEU A 99 -13.23 17.25 0.92
CA LEU A 99 -13.28 18.61 0.39
C LEU A 99 -14.68 19.01 -0.09
N GLY A 100 -15.59 18.05 -0.22
CA GLY A 100 -16.86 18.22 -0.93
C GLY A 100 -16.71 18.12 -2.44
N GLU A 101 -17.76 17.66 -3.11
CA GLU A 101 -17.76 17.39 -4.56
C GLU A 101 -17.47 18.63 -5.40
N SER A 102 -18.09 19.78 -5.07
CA SER A 102 -17.86 21.04 -5.80
C SER A 102 -16.39 21.46 -5.78
N LYS A 103 -15.69 21.26 -4.65
CA LYS A 103 -14.27 21.62 -4.55
C LYS A 103 -13.39 20.66 -5.35
N VAL A 104 -13.71 19.37 -5.33
CA VAL A 104 -13.03 18.36 -6.15
C VAL A 104 -13.19 18.70 -7.63
N MET A 105 -14.40 18.93 -8.12
CA MET A 105 -14.65 19.29 -9.52
C MET A 105 -13.91 20.57 -9.93
N SER A 106 -13.91 21.59 -9.06
CA SER A 106 -13.16 22.82 -9.29
C SER A 106 -11.66 22.58 -9.40
N ASN A 107 -11.08 21.73 -8.54
CA ASN A 107 -9.66 21.40 -8.59
C ASN A 107 -9.31 20.57 -9.85
N GLU A 108 -10.16 19.62 -10.23
CA GLU A 108 -9.99 18.80 -11.45
C GLU A 108 -9.97 19.71 -12.71
N ALA A 109 -10.85 20.72 -12.77
CA ALA A 109 -10.88 21.71 -13.84
C ALA A 109 -9.67 22.66 -13.84
N ASN A 110 -9.09 22.95 -12.67
CA ASN A 110 -7.98 23.89 -12.51
C ASN A 110 -6.60 23.24 -12.51
N GLY A 111 -6.44 22.12 -13.22
CA GLY A 111 -5.12 21.55 -13.53
C GLY A 111 -4.65 20.41 -12.62
N TRP A 112 -5.48 19.90 -11.71
CA TRP A 112 -5.19 18.62 -11.06
C TRP A 112 -5.31 17.45 -12.03
N GLY A 113 -6.11 17.63 -13.10
CA GLY A 113 -6.53 16.54 -13.97
C GLY A 113 -7.58 15.66 -13.29
N ALA A 114 -8.06 14.64 -14.00
CA ALA A 114 -8.99 13.67 -13.43
C ALA A 114 -8.32 12.88 -12.31
N LEU A 115 -8.91 12.90 -11.11
CA LEU A 115 -8.44 12.09 -10.00
C LEU A 115 -8.73 10.61 -10.27
N PRO A 116 -7.84 9.68 -9.85
CA PRO A 116 -8.08 8.26 -10.06
C PRO A 116 -9.29 7.81 -9.25
N VAL A 117 -10.25 7.15 -9.91
CA VAL A 117 -11.50 6.67 -9.28
C VAL A 117 -11.19 5.82 -8.06
N ASP A 118 -10.38 4.78 -8.25
CA ASP A 118 -10.04 3.81 -7.20
C ASP A 118 -8.71 4.12 -6.49
N GLY A 119 -8.03 5.22 -6.85
CA GLY A 119 -6.68 5.50 -6.40
C GLY A 119 -5.60 4.97 -7.35
N ALA A 120 -4.35 5.31 -7.09
CA ALA A 120 -3.23 4.88 -7.92
C ALA A 120 -1.97 4.65 -7.08
N ILE A 121 -1.11 3.74 -7.51
CA ILE A 121 0.19 3.50 -6.88
C ILE A 121 1.29 3.62 -7.93
N ARG A 122 2.27 4.48 -7.66
CA ARG A 122 3.44 4.74 -8.53
C ARG A 122 4.67 4.05 -7.95
N LEU A 123 5.31 3.18 -8.72
CA LEU A 123 6.45 2.36 -8.27
C LEU A 123 7.59 2.36 -9.30
N GLY A 124 8.76 1.89 -8.87
CA GLY A 124 9.84 1.48 -9.79
C GLY A 124 9.43 0.24 -10.59
N ARG A 125 10.05 0.01 -11.75
CA ARG A 125 9.84 -1.26 -12.52
C ARG A 125 10.23 -2.50 -11.72
N SER A 126 11.24 -2.34 -10.87
CA SER A 126 11.55 -3.24 -9.76
C SER A 126 11.26 -2.46 -8.48
N THR A 127 10.57 -3.09 -7.52
CA THR A 127 10.21 -2.48 -6.25
C THR A 127 10.42 -3.47 -5.12
N THR A 128 10.84 -3.00 -3.94
CA THR A 128 10.94 -3.92 -2.79
C THR A 128 9.56 -4.31 -2.27
N ALA A 129 9.44 -5.53 -1.74
CA ALA A 129 8.20 -6.02 -1.11
C ALA A 129 7.76 -5.08 0.03
N MET A 130 8.72 -4.53 0.80
CA MET A 130 8.43 -3.52 1.82
C MET A 130 7.85 -2.23 1.23
N THR A 131 8.36 -1.75 0.09
CA THR A 131 7.80 -0.57 -0.59
C THR A 131 6.38 -0.85 -1.08
N LEU A 132 6.12 -2.03 -1.66
CA LEU A 132 4.77 -2.41 -2.05
C LEU A 132 3.82 -2.43 -0.86
N ALA A 133 4.19 -3.12 0.22
CA ALA A 133 3.39 -3.18 1.45
C ALA A 133 3.11 -1.77 2.02
N HIS A 134 4.10 -0.87 1.97
CA HIS A 134 3.95 0.53 2.40
C HIS A 134 2.88 1.28 1.61
N GLU A 135 2.92 1.20 0.28
CA GLU A 135 1.96 1.90 -0.57
C GLU A 135 0.56 1.27 -0.49
N LEU A 136 0.48 -0.06 -0.34
CA LEU A 136 -0.80 -0.75 -0.09
C LEU A 136 -1.40 -0.37 1.27
N ALA A 137 -0.57 -0.08 2.28
CA ALA A 137 -1.07 0.39 3.57
C ALA A 137 -1.72 1.78 3.46
N HIS A 138 -1.14 2.69 2.67
CA HIS A 138 -1.80 3.97 2.35
C HIS A 138 -3.12 3.76 1.63
N HIS A 139 -3.12 2.87 0.63
CA HIS A 139 -4.30 2.55 -0.15
C HIS A 139 -5.43 2.00 0.74
N ALA A 140 -5.11 1.07 1.65
CA ALA A 140 -6.07 0.54 2.63
C ALA A 140 -6.59 1.65 3.56
N VAL A 141 -5.73 2.53 4.08
CA VAL A 141 -6.15 3.67 4.91
C VAL A 141 -7.13 4.57 4.15
N PHE A 142 -6.88 4.83 2.86
CA PHE A 142 -7.73 5.72 2.07
C PHE A 142 -9.13 5.17 1.78
N HIS A 143 -9.30 3.84 1.82
CA HIS A 143 -10.58 3.18 1.56
C HIS A 143 -11.33 2.76 2.82
N LEU A 144 -10.62 2.47 3.92
CA LEU A 144 -11.21 1.84 5.10
C LEU A 144 -11.26 2.72 6.34
N ASP A 145 -10.44 3.76 6.39
CA ASP A 145 -10.28 4.60 7.57
C ASP A 145 -10.78 6.03 7.29
N PRO A 146 -11.17 6.82 8.31
CA PRO A 146 -11.66 8.18 8.12
C PRO A 146 -10.70 9.01 7.28
N PRO A 147 -11.19 9.89 6.40
CA PRO A 147 -10.35 10.46 5.36
C PRO A 147 -9.27 11.41 5.90
N ASN A 148 -9.47 11.97 7.10
CA ASN A 148 -8.50 12.79 7.84
C ASN A 148 -7.46 11.96 8.62
N THR A 149 -7.43 10.63 8.46
CA THR A 149 -6.43 9.77 9.08
C THR A 149 -5.01 10.21 8.69
N PRO A 150 -4.09 10.41 9.65
CA PRO A 150 -2.73 10.82 9.34
C PRO A 150 -1.99 9.77 8.49
N ALA A 151 -1.27 10.23 7.46
CA ALA A 151 -0.59 9.37 6.48
C ALA A 151 0.36 8.33 7.10
N HIS A 152 1.02 8.63 8.23
CA HIS A 152 1.90 7.68 8.93
C HIS A 152 1.57 7.62 10.44
N GLY A 153 0.27 7.61 10.76
CA GLY A 153 -0.25 7.43 12.12
C GLY A 153 -0.26 5.97 12.59
N ARG A 154 -0.82 5.72 13.79
CA ARG A 154 -0.93 4.36 14.35
C ARG A 154 -1.79 3.43 13.49
N LEU A 155 -2.91 3.92 12.96
CA LEU A 155 -3.76 3.15 12.05
C LEU A 155 -3.00 2.76 10.79
N TRP A 156 -2.21 3.67 10.21
CA TRP A 156 -1.37 3.34 9.07
C TRP A 156 -0.34 2.24 9.39
N VAL A 157 0.31 2.28 10.57
CA VAL A 157 1.24 1.19 10.97
C VAL A 157 0.50 -0.14 11.13
N LEU A 158 -0.71 -0.14 11.69
CA LEU A 158 -1.55 -1.34 11.74
C LEU A 158 -1.86 -1.89 10.34
N ARG A 159 -2.24 -1.02 9.39
CA ARG A 159 -2.45 -1.44 7.98
C ARG A 159 -1.16 -1.93 7.35
N PHE A 160 -0.01 -1.35 7.70
CA PHE A 160 1.29 -1.74 7.19
C PHE A 160 1.74 -3.12 7.71
N ASP A 161 1.46 -3.44 8.97
CA ASP A 161 1.66 -4.80 9.50
C ASP A 161 0.79 -5.81 8.72
N GLN A 162 -0.48 -5.48 8.50
CA GLN A 162 -1.41 -6.34 7.78
C GLN A 162 -1.01 -6.54 6.32
N THR A 163 -0.73 -5.47 5.57
CA THR A 163 -0.29 -5.58 4.18
C THR A 163 1.07 -6.25 4.08
N GLY A 164 2.00 -5.97 5.00
CA GLY A 164 3.31 -6.61 5.07
C GLY A 164 3.20 -8.13 5.24
N PHE A 165 2.35 -8.59 6.16
CA PHE A 165 2.08 -10.02 6.35
C PHE A 165 1.56 -10.67 5.06
N LEU A 166 0.50 -10.10 4.46
CA LEU A 166 -0.11 -10.66 3.25
C LEU A 166 0.83 -10.64 2.03
N VAL A 167 1.69 -9.63 1.93
CA VAL A 167 2.75 -9.57 0.92
C VAL A 167 3.79 -10.67 1.17
N GLY A 168 4.21 -10.86 2.42
CA GLY A 168 5.18 -11.89 2.80
C GLY A 168 4.69 -13.32 2.58
N GLU A 169 3.39 -13.59 2.76
CA GLU A 169 2.79 -14.90 2.46
C GLU A 169 2.80 -15.23 0.96
N ALA A 170 2.88 -14.22 0.10
CA ALA A 170 2.79 -14.36 -1.35
C ALA A 170 4.16 -14.46 -2.05
N ILE A 171 5.27 -14.51 -1.29
CA ILE A 171 6.65 -14.57 -1.81
C ILE A 171 7.43 -15.82 -1.39
#